data_AF-A0A954V783-F1
#
_entry.id   AF-A0A954V783-F1
#
_cell.length_a   1.000
_cell.length_b   1.000
_cell.length_c   1.000
_cell.angle_alpha   90.00
_cell.angle_beta   90.00
_cell.angle_gamma   90.00
#
_symmetry.space_group_name_H-M   'P 1'
#
loop_
_entity.id
_entity.type
_entity.pdbx_description
1 polymer ?
#
loop_
_entity_poly.entity_id
_entity_poly.type
_entity_poly.pdbx_seq_one_letter_code
_entity_poly.pdbx_strand_id
1 'polypeptide(L)'
;MQLQNVAMMFGLLTCWFAVAIPYLVLFPVLKIERENPIPTKFRMTDFLWLIVILQVGMVPIVQSVPQQGMEGVRGVVVLVVLLAGSALWWGTVRVLCRAGVIGTWKRGVFQLVVVPATLVLTVGGFIVMGLLPLALATPVMLIAYGHVDDSLWLSAGCVILAIVLGAMLAFGMRQLTLWILADRQTADQSGPCELP
;
A
#
# COMPACT_ATOMS: atom_id res chain seq x y z
N MET A 1 3.97 -26.84 18.67
CA MET A 1 3.51 -26.98 17.27
C MET A 1 2.37 -26.02 16.89
N GLN A 2 1.34 -25.83 17.71
CA GLN A 2 0.21 -24.96 17.35
C GLN A 2 0.60 -23.48 17.10
N LEU A 3 1.49 -22.91 17.91
CA LEU A 3 1.91 -21.50 17.76
C LEU A 3 2.63 -21.23 16.42
N GLN A 4 3.45 -22.16 15.95
CA GLN A 4 4.20 -22.02 14.69
C GLN A 4 3.26 -22.03 13.47
N ASN A 5 2.26 -22.91 13.48
CA ASN A 5 1.26 -22.97 12.40
C ASN A 5 0.41 -21.69 12.36
N VAL A 6 0.04 -21.17 13.53
CA VAL A 6 -0.72 -19.90 13.63
C VAL A 6 0.12 -18.74 13.09
N ALA A 7 1.38 -18.59 13.52
CA ALA A 7 2.27 -17.55 13.03
C ALA A 7 2.50 -17.65 11.50
N MET A 8 2.65 -18.87 10.97
CA MET A 8 2.83 -19.11 9.55
C MET A 8 1.57 -18.73 8.75
N MET A 9 0.38 -19.03 9.27
CA MET A 9 -0.89 -18.64 8.66
C MET A 9 -1.05 -17.11 8.63
N PHE A 10 -0.75 -16.41 9.73
CA PHE A 10 -0.78 -14.94 9.76
C PHE A 10 0.24 -14.31 8.80
N GLY A 11 1.44 -14.88 8.70
CA GLY A 11 2.47 -14.43 7.76
C GLY A 11 2.03 -14.58 6.29
N LEU A 12 1.40 -15.72 5.96
CA LEU A 12 0.87 -15.95 4.61
C LEU A 12 -0.27 -14.98 4.29
N LEU A 13 -1.18 -14.77 5.25
CA LEU A 13 -2.32 -13.87 5.09
C LEU A 13 -1.85 -12.42 4.86
N THR A 14 -0.88 -11.96 5.64
CA THR A 14 -0.29 -10.62 5.47
C THR A 14 0.47 -10.46 4.16
N CYS A 15 1.24 -11.47 3.72
CA CYS A 15 1.85 -11.46 2.39
C CYS A 15 0.80 -11.35 1.28
N TRP A 16 -0.32 -12.08 1.39
CA TRP A 16 -1.39 -12.02 0.41
C TRP A 16 -2.04 -10.64 0.35
N PHE A 17 -2.34 -10.04 1.50
CA PHE A 17 -2.89 -8.67 1.58
C PHE A 17 -1.92 -7.62 1.03
N ALA A 18 -0.62 -7.75 1.31
CA ALA A 18 0.41 -6.83 0.81
C ALA A 18 0.48 -6.81 -0.72
N VAL A 19 0.09 -7.90 -1.40
CA VAL A 19 0.00 -7.97 -2.86
C VAL A 19 -1.39 -7.56 -3.37
N ALA A 20 -2.45 -7.99 -2.69
CA ALA A 20 -3.83 -7.75 -3.12
C ALA A 20 -4.23 -6.27 -3.06
N ILE A 21 -3.78 -5.51 -2.05
CA ILE A 21 -4.14 -4.09 -1.88
C ILE A 21 -3.57 -3.25 -3.04
N PRO A 22 -2.26 -3.27 -3.34
CA PRO A 22 -1.73 -2.57 -4.50
C PRO A 22 -2.41 -2.98 -5.79
N TYR A 23 -2.68 -4.28 -5.97
CA TYR A 23 -3.38 -4.78 -7.15
C TYR A 23 -4.78 -4.16 -7.27
N LEU A 24 -5.60 -4.15 -6.22
CA LEU A 24 -6.95 -3.58 -6.24
C LEU A 24 -6.97 -2.07 -6.48
N VAL A 25 -6.00 -1.34 -5.91
CA VAL A 25 -5.87 0.11 -6.09
C VAL A 25 -5.40 0.44 -7.52
N LEU A 26 -4.48 -0.34 -8.08
CA LEU A 26 -3.87 -0.09 -9.39
C LEU A 26 -4.63 -0.73 -10.55
N PHE A 27 -5.50 -1.73 -10.31
CA PHE A 27 -6.28 -2.43 -11.32
C PHE A 27 -7.04 -1.51 -12.30
N PRO A 28 -7.79 -0.48 -11.85
CA PRO A 28 -8.49 0.41 -12.79
C PRO A 28 -7.53 1.11 -13.75
N VAL A 29 -6.31 1.43 -13.30
CA VAL A 29 -5.29 2.06 -14.15
C VAL A 29 -4.76 1.07 -15.18
N LEU A 30 -4.48 -0.17 -14.77
CA LEU A 30 -4.03 -1.23 -15.68
C LEU A 30 -5.06 -1.55 -16.76
N LYS A 31 -6.36 -1.45 -16.44
CA LYS A 31 -7.44 -1.63 -17.41
C LYS A 31 -7.41 -0.54 -18.48
N ILE A 32 -7.35 0.73 -18.06
CA ILE A 32 -7.30 1.88 -18.99
C ILE A 32 -6.02 1.86 -19.84
N GLU A 33 -4.91 1.45 -19.26
CA GLU A 33 -3.63 1.28 -19.94
C GLU A 33 -3.73 0.30 -21.11
N ARG A 34 -4.47 -0.79 -20.94
CA ARG A 34 -4.66 -1.81 -21.98
C ARG A 34 -5.54 -1.30 -23.12
N GLU A 35 -6.45 -0.38 -22.82
CA GLU A 35 -7.38 0.20 -23.78
C GLU A 35 -6.74 1.36 -24.57
N ASN A 36 -5.80 2.12 -23.97
CA ASN A 36 -5.19 3.30 -24.60
C ASN A 36 -3.66 3.34 -24.41
N PRO A 37 -2.88 2.72 -25.31
CA PRO A 37 -1.42 2.73 -25.25
C PRO A 37 -0.87 4.10 -25.67
N ILE A 38 -0.62 4.97 -24.69
CA ILE A 38 -0.03 6.29 -24.93
C ILE A 38 1.48 6.22 -24.71
N PRO A 39 2.29 6.91 -25.54
CA PRO A 39 3.74 6.98 -25.35
C PRO A 39 4.09 7.51 -23.97
N THR A 40 5.01 6.82 -23.29
CA THR A 40 5.37 7.08 -21.90
C THR A 40 6.08 8.42 -21.75
N LYS A 41 5.47 9.37 -21.00
CA LYS A 41 6.08 10.68 -20.69
C LYS A 41 6.49 10.78 -19.22
N PHE A 42 7.54 10.06 -18.86
CA PHE A 42 8.16 10.17 -17.54
C PHE A 42 9.03 11.42 -17.46
N ARG A 43 8.78 12.29 -16.47
CA ARG A 43 9.60 13.49 -16.23
C ARG A 43 10.63 13.19 -15.15
N MET A 44 11.83 13.76 -15.26
CA MET A 44 12.87 13.61 -14.24
C MET A 44 12.41 14.13 -12.86
N THR A 45 11.55 15.15 -12.85
CA THR A 45 10.96 15.70 -11.62
C THR A 45 10.12 14.66 -10.86
N ASP A 46 9.37 13.81 -11.57
CA ASP A 46 8.57 12.75 -10.96
C ASP A 46 9.45 11.71 -10.28
N PHE A 47 10.56 11.36 -10.93
CA PHE A 47 11.54 10.43 -10.41
C PHE A 47 12.12 10.92 -9.08
N LEU A 48 12.54 12.19 -9.05
CA LEU A 48 13.09 12.80 -7.84
C LEU A 48 12.08 12.83 -6.70
N TRP A 49 10.83 13.22 -6.97
CA TRP A 49 9.77 13.20 -5.95
C TRP A 49 9.48 11.79 -5.43
N LEU A 50 9.45 10.81 -6.32
CA LEU A 50 9.29 9.41 -5.92
C LEU A 50 10.42 8.94 -5.01
N ILE A 51 11.68 9.32 -5.27
CA ILE A 51 12.81 9.00 -4.39
C ILE A 51 12.62 9.66 -3.02
N VAL A 52 12.25 10.94 -3.00
CA VAL A 52 12.03 11.68 -1.75
C VAL A 52 10.93 11.02 -0.93
N ILE A 53 9.79 10.70 -1.54
CA ILE A 53 8.67 10.02 -0.86
C ILE A 53 9.11 8.66 -0.32
N LEU A 54 9.85 7.88 -1.11
CA LEU A 54 10.36 6.59 -0.67
C LEU A 54 11.27 6.75 0.53
N GLN A 55 12.23 7.67 0.50
CA GLN A 55 13.14 7.89 1.63
C GLN A 55 12.40 8.40 2.88
N VAL A 56 11.53 9.39 2.72
CA VAL A 56 10.72 9.95 3.82
C VAL A 56 9.84 8.87 4.45
N GLY A 57 9.27 7.96 3.64
CA GLY A 57 8.51 6.81 4.14
C GLY A 57 9.38 5.75 4.84
N MET A 58 10.58 5.49 4.31
CA MET A 58 11.50 4.47 4.84
C MET A 58 12.09 4.83 6.20
N VAL A 59 12.47 6.10 6.41
CA VAL A 59 13.14 6.56 7.64
C VAL A 59 12.38 6.16 8.93
N PRO A 60 11.10 6.51 9.12
CA PRO A 60 10.38 6.17 10.35
C PRO A 60 10.22 4.66 10.51
N ILE A 61 10.06 3.91 9.42
CA ILE A 61 9.93 2.45 9.47
C ILE A 61 11.23 1.84 9.99
N VAL A 62 12.37 2.23 9.42
CA VAL A 62 13.69 1.72 9.84
C VAL A 62 14.01 2.12 11.28
N GLN A 63 13.61 3.33 11.71
CA GLN A 63 13.80 3.81 13.08
C GLN A 63 12.89 3.12 14.10
N SER A 64 11.70 2.69 13.68
CA SER A 64 10.73 2.02 14.57
C SER A 64 11.10 0.58 14.93
N VAL A 65 12.06 -0.02 14.23
CA VAL A 65 12.48 -1.40 14.51
C VAL A 65 13.60 -1.42 15.58
N PRO A 66 13.39 -2.11 16.71
CA PRO A 66 14.39 -2.22 17.78
C PRO A 66 15.72 -2.81 17.27
N GLN A 67 16.85 -2.20 17.68
CA GLN A 67 18.18 -2.64 17.23
C GLN A 67 18.70 -3.87 17.99
N GLN A 68 18.18 -4.16 19.19
CA GLN A 68 18.69 -5.22 20.05
C GLN A 68 17.65 -6.34 20.22
N GLY A 69 18.07 -7.60 20.08
CA GLY A 69 17.27 -8.79 20.36
C GLY A 69 16.25 -9.22 19.29
N MET A 70 16.13 -8.49 18.17
CA MET A 70 15.11 -8.75 17.12
C MET A 70 15.67 -8.72 15.69
N GLU A 71 16.91 -9.13 15.48
CA GLU A 71 17.60 -9.05 14.17
C GLU A 71 16.83 -9.76 13.04
N GLY A 72 16.24 -10.94 13.33
CA GLY A 72 15.44 -11.68 12.35
C GLY A 72 14.17 -10.94 11.93
N VAL A 73 13.44 -10.37 12.89
CA VAL A 73 12.23 -9.57 12.62
C VAL A 73 12.58 -8.31 11.85
N ARG A 74 13.71 -7.67 12.18
CA ARG A 74 14.22 -6.52 11.45
C ARG A 74 14.53 -6.84 9.99
N GLY A 75 15.21 -7.96 9.73
CA GLY A 75 15.47 -8.41 8.36
C GLY A 75 14.19 -8.61 7.56
N VAL A 76 13.18 -9.25 8.15
CA VAL A 76 11.87 -9.47 7.50
C VAL A 76 11.15 -8.14 7.25
N VAL A 77 11.07 -7.24 8.23
CA VAL A 77 10.42 -5.94 8.07
C VAL A 77 11.10 -5.13 6.97
N VAL A 78 12.44 -5.03 6.98
CA VAL A 78 13.20 -4.31 5.95
C VAL A 78 12.95 -4.92 4.57
N LEU A 79 12.97 -6.25 4.46
CA LEU A 79 12.70 -6.95 3.20
C LEU A 79 11.28 -6.67 2.68
N VAL A 80 10.27 -6.79 3.54
CA VAL A 80 8.86 -6.52 3.17
C VAL A 80 8.69 -5.09 2.70
N VAL A 81 9.30 -4.13 3.42
CA VAL A 81 9.21 -2.72 3.06
C VAL A 81 9.96 -2.45 1.74
N LEU A 82 11.11 -3.07 1.50
CA LEU A 82 11.82 -2.96 0.22
C LEU A 82 11.00 -3.53 -0.94
N LEU A 83 10.36 -4.69 -0.75
CA LEU A 83 9.50 -5.31 -1.77
C LEU A 83 8.25 -4.46 -2.04
N ALA A 84 7.58 -4.00 -0.98
CA ALA A 84 6.41 -3.13 -1.09
C ALA A 84 6.77 -1.80 -1.76
N GLY A 85 7.88 -1.18 -1.33
CA GLY A 85 8.40 0.05 -1.91
C GLY A 85 8.77 -0.11 -3.39
N SER A 86 9.41 -1.22 -3.76
CA SER A 86 9.76 -1.52 -5.16
C SER A 86 8.54 -1.78 -6.02
N ALA A 87 7.56 -2.54 -5.52
CA ALA A 87 6.30 -2.81 -6.22
C ALA A 87 5.48 -1.52 -6.42
N LEU A 88 5.42 -0.69 -5.38
CA LEU A 88 4.71 0.59 -5.41
C LEU A 88 5.42 1.59 -6.32
N TRP A 89 6.75 1.64 -6.28
CA TRP A 89 7.57 2.40 -7.21
C TRP A 89 7.25 2.00 -8.65
N TRP A 90 7.36 0.71 -8.97
CA TRP A 90 7.11 0.19 -10.30
C TRP A 90 5.68 0.47 -10.79
N GLY A 91 4.69 0.25 -9.91
CA GLY A 91 3.30 0.57 -10.19
C GLY A 91 3.12 2.06 -10.48
N THR A 92 3.67 2.93 -9.63
CA THR A 92 3.57 4.38 -9.78
C THR A 92 4.22 4.87 -11.07
N VAL A 93 5.41 4.38 -11.41
CA VAL A 93 6.08 4.71 -12.67
C VAL A 93 5.22 4.27 -13.85
N ARG A 94 4.67 3.05 -13.84
CA ARG A 94 3.77 2.59 -14.91
C ARG A 94 2.54 3.48 -15.05
N VAL A 95 1.88 3.81 -13.93
CA VAL A 95 0.72 4.70 -13.91
C VAL A 95 1.06 6.09 -14.44
N LEU A 96 2.10 6.75 -13.93
CA LEU A 96 2.48 8.09 -14.38
C LEU A 96 2.91 8.12 -15.85
N CYS A 97 3.63 7.09 -16.30
CA CYS A 97 4.06 6.96 -17.68
C CYS A 97 2.88 6.78 -18.64
N ARG A 98 1.93 5.90 -18.32
CA ARG A 98 0.90 5.43 -19.27
C ARG A 98 -0.47 6.08 -19.08
N ALA A 99 -0.87 6.41 -17.85
CA ALA A 99 -2.13 7.10 -17.60
C ALA A 99 -2.12 8.56 -18.09
N GLY A 100 -0.95 9.07 -18.51
CA GLY A 100 -0.72 10.39 -19.10
C GLY A 100 -1.58 11.48 -18.47
N VAL A 101 -1.46 11.61 -17.15
CA VAL A 101 -2.07 12.68 -16.36
C VAL A 101 -1.54 14.00 -16.90
N ILE A 102 -2.36 14.72 -17.67
CA ILE A 102 -1.96 15.93 -18.41
C ILE A 102 -1.90 17.13 -17.46
N GLY A 103 -2.79 17.18 -16.47
CA GLY A 103 -2.86 18.25 -15.47
C GLY A 103 -1.74 18.16 -14.43
N THR A 104 -0.92 19.21 -14.34
CA THR A 104 0.16 19.35 -13.34
C THR A 104 -0.36 19.19 -11.90
N TRP A 105 -1.55 19.74 -11.61
CA TRP A 105 -2.17 19.64 -10.29
C TRP A 105 -2.52 18.20 -9.91
N LYS A 106 -3.23 17.48 -10.79
CA LYS A 106 -3.64 16.09 -10.54
C LYS A 106 -2.44 15.15 -10.43
N ARG A 107 -1.37 15.40 -11.20
CA ARG A 107 -0.10 14.67 -11.10
C ARG A 107 0.56 14.89 -9.73
N GLY A 108 0.55 16.13 -9.24
CA GLY A 108 1.02 16.48 -7.90
C GLY A 108 0.21 15.79 -6.81
N VAL A 109 -1.12 15.80 -6.88
CA VAL A 109 -2.01 15.10 -5.93
C VAL A 109 -1.73 13.59 -5.93
N PHE A 110 -1.57 12.99 -7.11
CA PHE A 110 -1.22 11.57 -7.22
C PHE A 110 0.10 11.26 -6.50
N GLN A 111 1.15 12.04 -6.77
CA GLN A 111 2.46 11.82 -6.17
C GLN A 111 2.49 12.12 -4.67
N LEU A 112 1.93 13.24 -4.23
CA LEU A 112 2.04 13.70 -2.85
C LEU A 112 1.02 13.07 -1.91
N VAL A 113 -0.09 12.53 -2.43
CA VAL A 113 -1.16 11.95 -1.61
C VAL A 113 -1.32 10.47 -1.93
N VAL A 114 -1.55 10.10 -3.19
CA VAL A 114 -1.90 8.71 -3.55
C VAL A 114 -0.74 7.76 -3.28
N VAL A 115 0.46 8.10 -3.74
CA VAL A 115 1.65 7.25 -3.57
C VAL A 115 1.97 7.02 -2.10
N PRO A 116 2.18 8.06 -1.26
CA PRO A 116 2.49 7.86 0.15
C PRO A 116 1.34 7.20 0.93
N ALA A 117 0.07 7.53 0.66
CA ALA A 117 -1.04 6.86 1.32
C ALA A 117 -1.11 5.37 0.95
N THR A 118 -0.83 5.00 -0.30
CA THR A 118 -0.75 3.59 -0.71
C THR A 118 0.42 2.87 -0.03
N LEU A 119 1.56 3.55 0.16
CA LEU A 119 2.72 3.01 0.86
C LEU A 119 2.38 2.78 2.35
N VAL A 120 1.77 3.77 3.00
CA VAL A 120 1.30 3.66 4.38
C VAL A 120 0.26 2.55 4.53
N LEU A 121 -0.65 2.39 3.57
CA LEU A 121 -1.61 1.29 3.61
C LEU A 121 -0.95 -0.09 3.45
N THR A 122 0.03 -0.21 2.57
CA THR A 122 0.70 -1.49 2.32
C THR A 122 1.58 -1.88 3.50
N VAL A 123 2.43 -0.95 3.96
CA VAL A 123 3.35 -1.19 5.07
C VAL A 123 2.63 -1.17 6.41
N GLY A 124 1.84 -0.13 6.66
CA GLY A 124 1.04 0.00 7.88
C GLY A 124 0.01 -1.12 7.99
N GLY A 125 -0.61 -1.54 6.88
CA GLY A 125 -1.45 -2.74 6.85
C GLY A 125 -0.68 -3.97 7.27
N PHE A 126 0.53 -4.21 6.74
CA PHE A 126 1.37 -5.33 7.16
C PHE A 126 1.72 -5.27 8.67
N ILE A 127 2.09 -4.11 9.19
CA ILE A 127 2.46 -3.95 10.60
C ILE A 127 1.23 -4.15 11.50
N VAL A 128 0.11 -3.49 11.21
CA VAL A 128 -1.11 -3.52 12.02
C VAL A 128 -1.82 -4.87 11.94
N MET A 129 -1.79 -5.55 10.80
CA MET A 129 -2.47 -6.84 10.60
C MET A 129 -1.61 -8.04 10.96
N GLY A 130 -0.29 -7.93 10.79
CA GLY A 130 0.64 -9.04 10.99
C GLY A 130 1.33 -8.97 12.33
N LEU A 131 2.03 -7.87 12.59
CA LEU A 131 2.92 -7.74 13.74
C LEU A 131 2.17 -7.35 15.01
N LEU A 132 1.21 -6.44 14.93
CA LEU A 132 0.47 -5.96 16.10
C LEU A 132 -0.33 -7.09 16.79
N PRO A 133 -1.09 -7.96 16.09
CA PRO A 133 -1.82 -9.03 16.74
C PRO A 133 -0.88 -10.06 17.35
N LEU A 134 0.25 -10.33 16.68
CA LEU A 134 1.28 -11.23 17.20
C LEU A 134 1.95 -10.67 18.47
N ALA A 135 2.24 -9.37 18.48
CA ALA A 135 2.82 -8.65 19.61
C ALA A 135 1.85 -8.47 20.78
N LEU A 136 0.54 -8.39 20.52
CA LEU A 136 -0.49 -8.33 21.57
C LEU A 136 -0.83 -9.72 22.12
N ALA A 137 -0.87 -10.75 21.26
CA ALA A 137 -1.18 -12.11 21.68
C ALA A 137 -0.08 -12.73 22.55
N THR A 138 1.20 -12.40 22.30
CA THR A 138 2.34 -12.99 23.03
C THR A 138 2.38 -12.67 24.53
N PRO A 139 2.30 -11.40 24.99
CA PRO A 139 2.32 -11.09 26.42
C PRO A 139 1.01 -11.52 27.12
N VAL A 140 -0.13 -11.46 26.43
CA VAL A 140 -1.40 -11.90 27.01
C VAL A 140 -1.40 -13.42 27.22
N MET A 141 -0.87 -14.21 26.27
CA MET A 141 -0.68 -15.66 26.46
C MET A 141 0.29 -16.00 27.61
N LEU A 142 1.29 -15.14 27.85
CA LEU A 142 2.29 -15.33 28.90
C LEU A 142 1.77 -15.01 30.30
N ILE A 143 0.91 -13.99 30.42
CA ILE A 143 0.31 -13.55 31.69
C ILE A 143 -0.97 -14.35 32.00
N ALA A 144 -1.77 -14.65 30.98
CA ALA A 144 -3.04 -15.35 31.10
C ALA A 144 -2.89 -16.85 30.81
N TYR A 145 -2.12 -17.57 31.63
CA TYR A 145 -2.05 -19.03 31.57
C TYR A 145 -3.38 -19.75 31.95
N GLY A 146 -4.49 -19.02 32.07
CA GLY A 146 -5.81 -19.58 32.41
C GLY A 146 -7.02 -19.00 31.65
N HIS A 147 -6.88 -17.95 30.84
CA HIS A 147 -8.01 -17.30 30.12
C HIS A 147 -7.63 -17.06 28.65
N VAL A 148 -7.42 -18.15 27.92
CA VAL A 148 -6.99 -18.11 26.51
C VAL A 148 -8.07 -17.48 25.62
N ASP A 149 -9.35 -17.68 25.96
CA ASP A 149 -10.49 -17.26 25.14
C ASP A 149 -10.58 -15.73 25.01
N ASP A 150 -10.41 -14.96 26.09
CA ASP A 150 -10.52 -13.49 26.06
C ASP A 150 -9.41 -12.83 25.22
N SER A 151 -8.21 -13.43 25.22
CA SER A 151 -7.07 -12.94 24.44
C SER A 151 -7.29 -13.09 22.92
N LEU A 152 -7.94 -14.19 22.52
CA LEU A 152 -8.23 -14.49 21.13
C LEU A 152 -9.27 -13.50 20.59
N TRP A 153 -10.33 -13.23 21.35
CA TRP A 153 -11.35 -12.25 20.96
C TRP A 153 -10.80 -10.84 20.80
N LEU A 154 -9.91 -10.39 21.70
CA LEU A 154 -9.26 -9.09 21.57
C LEU A 154 -8.40 -9.00 20.30
N SER A 155 -7.56 -10.01 20.05
CA SER A 155 -6.69 -10.06 18.87
C SER A 155 -7.50 -10.10 17.56
N ALA A 156 -8.57 -10.91 17.53
CA ALA A 156 -9.50 -10.98 16.40
C ALA A 156 -10.20 -9.63 16.16
N GLY A 157 -10.65 -8.95 17.22
CA GLY A 157 -11.22 -7.61 17.14
C GLY A 157 -10.26 -6.58 16.52
N CYS A 158 -8.99 -6.58 16.92
CA CYS A 158 -7.97 -5.71 16.34
C CYS A 158 -7.73 -6.00 14.85
N VAL A 159 -7.67 -7.27 14.45
CA VAL A 159 -7.51 -7.67 13.04
C VAL A 159 -8.72 -7.23 12.22
N ILE A 160 -9.95 -7.49 12.68
CA ILE A 160 -11.17 -7.10 11.98
C ILE A 160 -11.23 -5.58 11.81
N LEU A 161 -10.95 -4.81 12.87
CA LEU A 161 -10.91 -3.35 12.80
C LEU A 161 -9.88 -2.86 11.80
N ALA A 162 -8.69 -3.46 11.78
CA ALA A 162 -7.66 -3.14 10.80
C ALA A 162 -8.12 -3.44 9.37
N ILE A 163 -8.80 -4.57 9.13
CA ILE A 163 -9.38 -4.92 7.82
C ILE A 163 -10.40 -3.90 7.36
N VAL A 164 -11.32 -3.51 8.24
CA VAL A 164 -12.35 -2.52 7.93
C VAL A 164 -11.71 -1.17 7.59
N LEU A 165 -10.77 -0.68 8.41
CA LEU A 165 -10.08 0.58 8.17
C LEU A 165 -9.24 0.55 6.88
N GLY A 166 -8.51 -0.54 6.65
CA GLY A 166 -7.72 -0.75 5.44
C GLY A 166 -8.59 -0.79 4.18
N ALA A 167 -9.74 -1.47 4.23
CA ALA A 167 -10.70 -1.51 3.14
C ALA A 167 -11.34 -0.14 2.86
N MET A 168 -11.74 0.60 3.90
CA MET A 168 -12.27 1.96 3.76
C MET A 168 -11.25 2.90 3.11
N LEU A 169 -10.00 2.87 3.57
CA LEU A 169 -8.95 3.69 2.98
C LEU A 169 -8.64 3.27 1.54
N ALA A 170 -8.52 1.96 1.25
CA ALA A 170 -8.32 1.47 -0.11
C ALA A 170 -9.47 1.88 -1.05
N PHE A 171 -10.72 1.87 -0.57
CA PHE A 171 -11.86 2.37 -1.32
C PHE A 171 -11.76 3.87 -1.59
N GLY A 172 -11.42 4.68 -0.59
CA GLY A 172 -11.20 6.13 -0.76
C GLY A 172 -10.10 6.42 -1.79
N MET A 173 -8.99 5.69 -1.72
CA MET A 173 -7.87 5.77 -2.67
C MET A 173 -8.28 5.41 -4.09
N ARG A 174 -9.13 4.39 -4.24
CA ARG A 174 -9.71 4.00 -5.54
C ARG A 174 -10.59 5.12 -6.10
N GLN A 175 -11.46 5.73 -5.30
CA GLN A 175 -12.31 6.84 -5.74
C GLN A 175 -11.46 8.05 -6.17
N LEU A 176 -10.42 8.37 -5.42
CA LEU A 176 -9.52 9.47 -5.75
C LEU A 176 -8.74 9.19 -7.05
N THR A 177 -8.34 7.94 -7.29
CA THR A 177 -7.71 7.52 -8.55
C THR A 177 -8.67 7.67 -9.72
N LEU A 178 -9.94 7.25 -9.58
CA LEU A 178 -10.97 7.43 -10.61
C LEU A 178 -11.25 8.91 -10.91
N TRP A 179 -11.30 9.76 -9.88
CA TRP A 179 -11.46 11.20 -10.05
C TRP A 179 -10.28 11.85 -10.80
N ILE A 180 -9.06 11.38 -10.56
CA ILE A 180 -7.88 11.83 -11.31
C ILE A 180 -8.02 11.47 -12.80
N LEU A 181 -8.55 10.28 -13.09
CA LEU A 181 -8.71 9.75 -14.44
C LEU A 181 -9.89 10.35 -15.21
N ALA A 182 -10.94 10.81 -14.52
CA ALA A 182 -12.18 11.30 -15.14
C ALA A 182 -11.97 12.48 -16.13
N ASP A 183 -11.02 13.37 -15.88
CA ASP A 183 -10.73 14.53 -16.77
C ASP A 183 -10.30 14.12 -18.19
N ARG A 184 -9.79 12.90 -18.36
CA ARG A 184 -9.43 12.43 -19.70
C ARG A 184 -10.63 12.15 -20.57
N GLN A 185 -11.71 11.64 -19.99
CA GLN A 185 -12.90 11.29 -20.76
C GLN A 185 -13.56 12.55 -21.35
N THR A 186 -13.51 13.67 -20.62
CA THR A 186 -14.03 14.96 -21.11
C THR A 186 -13.16 15.57 -22.21
N ALA A 187 -11.83 15.37 -22.16
CA ALA A 187 -10.91 15.90 -23.18
C ALA A 187 -10.95 15.10 -24.50
N ASP A 188 -11.26 13.81 -24.43
CA ASP A 188 -11.37 12.95 -25.63
C ASP A 188 -12.72 13.17 -26.35
N GLN A 189 -13.78 13.47 -25.60
CA GLN A 189 -15.11 13.75 -26.16
C GLN A 189 -15.24 15.10 -26.87
N SER A 190 -14.31 16.05 -26.65
CA SER A 190 -14.35 17.32 -27.38
C SER A 190 -14.03 17.21 -28.87
N GLY A 191 -13.62 16.03 -29.37
CA GLY A 191 -13.40 15.76 -30.79
C GLY A 191 -12.28 16.61 -31.41
N PRO A 192 -11.75 16.21 -32.58
CA PRO A 192 -10.94 17.12 -33.37
C PRO A 192 -11.85 18.28 -33.77
N CYS A 193 -11.60 19.50 -33.27
CA CYS A 193 -12.11 20.69 -33.92
C CYS A 193 -11.75 20.55 -35.40
N GLU A 194 -12.76 20.39 -36.26
CA GLU A 194 -12.59 20.51 -37.70
C GLU A 194 -11.97 21.88 -37.92
N LEU A 195 -10.66 21.89 -38.22
CA LEU A 195 -9.96 23.08 -38.64
C LEU A 195 -10.60 23.52 -39.97
N PRO A 196 -11.11 24.76 -40.07
CA PRO A 196 -11.65 25.27 -41.33
C PRO A 196 -10.58 25.36 -42.42
#